data_AF-A0A916N7L1-F1
#
_entry.id   AF-A0A916N7L1-F1
#
_cell.length_a   1.000
_cell.length_b   1.000
_cell.length_c   1.000
_cell.angle_alpha   90.00
_cell.angle_beta   90.00
_cell.angle_gamma   90.00
#
_symmetry.space_group_name_H-M   'P 1'
#
loop_
_entity.id
_entity.type
_entity.pdbx_description
1 polymer ?
#
loop_
_entity_poly.entity_id
_entity_poly.type
_entity_poly.pdbx_seq_one_letter_code
_entity_poly.pdbx_strand_id
1 'polypeptide(L)'
;MLRSTAAHVDSNAAIPRHVAIVMDGNGRWAKKRFMPRFFGHKAGVDSLVKTVLNCADRGIDYLTVYAFSSENWKRPTEEVTGLMGLVLVAVAKYLTKLADQ
;
A
#
# COMPACT_ATOMS: atom_id res chain seq x y z
N MET A 1 7.16 40.11 -7.89
CA MET A 1 8.07 38.94 -7.92
C MET A 1 8.02 38.25 -6.56
N LEU A 2 7.15 37.26 -6.38
CA LEU A 2 7.11 36.43 -5.17
C LEU A 2 8.07 35.26 -5.36
N ARG A 3 9.19 35.25 -4.63
CA ARG A 3 10.11 34.11 -4.61
C ARG A 3 9.45 32.99 -3.79
N SER A 4 9.16 31.87 -4.45
CA SER A 4 8.76 30.62 -3.81
C SER A 4 9.93 30.13 -2.95
N THR A 5 9.77 30.18 -1.63
CA THR A 5 10.64 29.46 -0.68
C THR A 5 10.18 28.00 -0.64
N ALA A 6 10.50 27.23 -1.67
CA ALA A 6 10.48 25.78 -1.53
C ALA A 6 11.54 25.41 -0.49
N ALA A 7 11.11 24.88 0.65
CA ALA A 7 12.02 24.35 1.65
C ALA A 7 12.93 23.32 0.97
N HIS A 8 14.23 23.58 0.99
CA HIS A 8 15.23 22.62 0.55
C HIS A 8 15.17 21.45 1.53
N VAL A 9 14.54 20.34 1.11
CA VAL A 9 14.54 19.11 1.88
C VAL A 9 15.96 18.55 1.75
N ASP A 10 16.70 18.55 2.85
CA ASP A 10 18.06 18.03 2.92
C ASP A 10 18.11 16.64 2.27
N SER A 11 18.92 16.50 1.23
CA SER A 11 19.13 15.27 0.45
C SER A 11 19.85 14.16 1.23
N ASN A 12 19.98 14.31 2.55
CA ASN A 12 20.69 13.42 3.46
C ASN A 12 19.76 12.80 4.52
N ALA A 13 18.44 12.85 4.31
CA ALA A 13 17.49 12.14 5.17
C ALA A 13 17.80 10.64 5.14
N ALA A 14 18.17 10.09 6.30
CA ALA A 14 18.47 8.67 6.45
C ALA A 14 17.26 7.82 6.02
N ILE A 15 17.52 6.76 5.26
CA ILE A 15 16.49 5.81 4.85
C ILE A 15 15.94 5.12 6.11
N PRO A 16 14.62 5.12 6.35
CA PRO A 16 14.05 4.47 7.51
C PRO A 16 14.20 2.96 7.37
N ARG A 17 14.60 2.28 8.45
CA ARG A 17 14.65 0.82 8.49
C ARG A 17 13.25 0.18 8.52
N HIS A 18 12.26 0.87 9.07
CA HIS A 18 10.90 0.38 9.21
C HIS A 18 9.87 1.44 8.84
N VAL A 19 8.93 1.07 7.97
CA VAL A 19 7.77 1.88 7.62
C VAL A 19 6.50 1.15 8.02
N ALA A 20 5.56 1.85 8.66
CA ALA A 20 4.21 1.36 8.90
C ALA A 20 3.21 2.20 8.12
N ILE A 21 2.29 1.56 7.41
CA ILE A 21 1.25 2.23 6.61
C ILE A 21 -0.15 1.79 7.03
N VAL A 22 -1.06 2.75 7.08
CA VAL A 22 -2.51 2.50 7.17
C VAL A 22 -3.12 2.72 5.80
N MET A 23 -3.64 1.66 5.19
CA MET A 23 -4.20 1.71 3.83
C MET A 23 -5.66 2.16 3.83
N ASP A 24 -5.92 3.38 4.26
CA ASP A 24 -7.26 3.95 4.26
C ASP A 24 -7.62 4.57 2.89
N GLY A 25 -8.91 4.69 2.62
CA GLY A 25 -9.44 5.47 1.50
C GLY A 25 -9.88 4.66 0.29
N ASN A 26 -9.69 3.35 0.25
CA ASN A 26 -10.11 2.49 -0.87
C ASN A 26 -11.60 2.69 -1.24
N GLY A 27 -12.49 2.67 -0.25
CA GLY A 27 -13.92 2.91 -0.49
C GLY A 27 -14.24 4.33 -0.96
N ARG A 28 -13.52 5.35 -0.45
CA ARG A 28 -13.69 6.75 -0.90
C ARG A 28 -13.19 6.94 -2.33
N TRP A 29 -12.09 6.26 -2.70
CA TRP A 29 -11.53 6.27 -4.05
C TRP A 29 -12.51 5.70 -5.07
N ALA A 30 -13.17 4.58 -4.74
CA ALA A 30 -14.18 3.96 -5.61
C ALA A 30 -15.42 4.85 -5.74
N LYS A 31 -15.92 5.39 -4.60
CA LYS A 31 -17.09 6.28 -4.58
C LYS A 31 -16.88 7.53 -5.45
N LYS A 32 -15.69 8.16 -5.38
CA LYS A 32 -15.35 9.32 -6.23
C LYS A 32 -15.35 9.02 -7.73
N ARG A 33 -15.30 7.74 -8.11
CA ARG A 33 -15.27 7.26 -9.50
C ARG A 33 -16.58 6.58 -9.92
N PHE A 34 -17.62 6.67 -9.09
CA PHE A 34 -18.90 5.99 -9.32
C PHE A 34 -18.75 4.47 -9.50
N MET A 35 -17.77 3.88 -8.81
CA MET A 35 -17.48 2.44 -8.89
C MET A 35 -17.90 1.72 -7.60
N PRO A 36 -18.29 0.42 -7.69
CA PRO A 36 -18.47 -0.43 -6.52
C PRO A 36 -17.23 -0.47 -5.62
N ARG A 37 -17.44 -0.61 -4.30
CA ARG A 37 -16.37 -0.57 -3.27
C ARG A 37 -15.24 -1.56 -3.53
N PHE A 38 -15.57 -2.72 -4.09
CA PHE A 38 -14.60 -3.76 -4.47
C PHE A 38 -13.50 -3.26 -5.42
N PHE A 39 -13.81 -2.36 -6.35
CA PHE A 39 -12.79 -1.77 -7.24
C PHE A 39 -11.76 -0.94 -6.47
N GLY A 40 -12.19 -0.28 -5.38
CA GLY A 40 -11.29 0.44 -4.49
C GLY A 40 -10.32 -0.48 -3.77
N HIS A 41 -10.78 -1.67 -3.36
CA HIS A 41 -9.91 -2.68 -2.74
C HIS A 41 -8.88 -3.22 -3.72
N LYS A 42 -9.27 -3.47 -4.98
CA LYS A 42 -8.33 -3.86 -6.05
C LYS A 42 -7.26 -2.78 -6.26
N ALA A 43 -7.66 -1.52 -6.37
CA ALA A 43 -6.74 -0.40 -6.51
C ALA A 43 -5.80 -0.23 -5.29
N GLY A 44 -6.31 -0.48 -4.08
CA GLY A 44 -5.51 -0.50 -2.85
C GLY A 44 -4.41 -1.55 -2.89
N VAL A 45 -4.66 -2.69 -3.52
CA VAL A 45 -3.69 -3.78 -3.62
C VAL A 45 -2.63 -3.50 -4.66
N ASP A 46 -3.03 -2.96 -5.81
CA ASP A 46 -2.05 -2.49 -6.80
C ASP A 46 -1.11 -1.44 -6.18
N SER A 47 -1.64 -0.59 -5.29
CA SER A 47 -0.86 0.40 -4.53
C SER A 47 0.05 -0.24 -3.50
N LEU A 48 -0.41 -1.28 -2.79
CA LEU A 48 0.39 -2.05 -1.85
C LEU A 48 1.58 -2.74 -2.54
N VAL A 49 1.34 -3.43 -3.66
CA VAL A 49 2.40 -4.08 -4.43
C VAL A 49 3.49 -3.08 -4.83
N LYS A 50 3.10 -1.92 -5.38
CA LYS A 50 4.04 -0.85 -5.71
C LYS A 50 4.80 -0.34 -4.49
N THR A 51 4.15 -0.24 -3.34
CA THR A 51 4.78 0.21 -2.09
C THR A 51 5.82 -0.79 -1.60
N VAL A 52 5.51 -2.09 -1.60
CA VAL A 52 6.44 -3.17 -1.25
C VAL A 52 7.68 -3.11 -2.15
N LEU A 53 7.48 -3.02 -3.47
CA LEU A 53 8.57 -2.94 -4.44
C LEU A 53 9.46 -1.70 -4.21
N ASN A 54 8.83 -0.54 -3.98
CA ASN A 54 9.57 0.69 -3.70
C ASN A 54 10.33 0.65 -2.37
N CYS A 55 9.79 -0.02 -1.34
CA CYS A 55 10.49 -0.23 -0.08
C CYS A 55 11.73 -1.10 -0.28
N ALA A 56 11.60 -2.20 -1.03
CA ALA A 56 12.70 -3.09 -1.36
C ALA A 56 13.79 -2.36 -2.17
N ASP A 57 13.41 -1.64 -3.24
CA ASP A 57 14.34 -0.89 -4.10
C ASP A 57 15.07 0.23 -3.34
N ARG A 58 14.50 0.71 -2.22
CA ARG A 58 15.10 1.73 -1.34
C ARG A 58 15.87 1.15 -0.16
N GLY A 59 15.95 -0.18 0.00
CA GLY A 59 16.63 -0.79 1.14
C GLY A 59 15.93 -0.57 2.48
N ILE A 60 14.60 -0.50 2.49
CA ILE A 60 13.80 -0.46 3.72
C ILE A 60 13.61 -1.90 4.21
N ASP A 61 14.20 -2.24 5.36
CA ASP A 61 14.21 -3.60 5.92
C ASP A 61 12.80 -4.13 6.25
N TYR A 62 11.91 -3.27 6.75
CA TYR A 62 10.60 -3.66 7.26
C TYR A 62 9.47 -2.77 6.73
N LEU A 63 8.38 -3.41 6.30
CA LEU A 63 7.11 -2.75 5.96
C LEU A 63 5.96 -3.42 6.73
N THR A 64 5.31 -2.67 7.63
CA THR A 64 4.08 -3.09 8.30
C THR A 64 2.88 -2.44 7.63
N VAL A 65 1.88 -3.24 7.30
CA VAL A 65 0.70 -2.78 6.59
C VAL A 65 -0.53 -3.07 7.44
N TYR A 66 -1.26 -2.02 7.82
CA TYR A 66 -2.55 -2.19 8.47
C TYR A 66 -3.63 -2.42 7.40
N ALA A 67 -3.74 -3.69 7.00
CA ALA A 67 -4.69 -4.13 5.98
C ALA A 67 -6.07 -4.51 6.55
N PHE A 68 -6.12 -4.97 7.81
CA PHE A 68 -7.34 -5.41 8.49
C PHE A 68 -7.34 -5.02 9.96
N SER A 69 -8.48 -4.50 10.42
CA SER A 69 -8.80 -4.37 11.85
C SER A 69 -9.66 -5.54 12.34
N SER A 70 -9.72 -5.72 13.66
CA SER A 70 -10.65 -6.65 14.32
C SER A 70 -12.12 -6.41 13.92
N GLU A 71 -12.48 -5.18 13.60
CA GLU A 71 -13.83 -4.76 13.19
C GLU A 71 -14.12 -5.08 11.72
N ASN A 72 -13.09 -5.31 10.90
CA ASN A 72 -13.27 -5.66 9.48
C ASN A 72 -13.78 -7.09 9.30
N TRP A 73 -13.66 -7.96 10.30
CA TRP A 73 -14.28 -9.29 10.32
C TRP A 73 -15.81 -9.26 10.39
N LYS A 74 -16.41 -8.10 10.72
CA LYS A 74 -17.87 -7.92 10.70
C LYS A 74 -18.42 -7.62 9.29
N ARG A 75 -17.55 -7.51 8.27
CA ARG A 75 -17.96 -7.29 6.88
C ARG A 75 -18.37 -8.60 6.19
N PRO A 76 -19.09 -8.53 5.04
CA PRO A 76 -19.47 -9.72 4.29
C PRO A 76 -18.25 -10.59 3.93
N THR A 77 -18.41 -11.91 4.02
CA THR A 77 -17.34 -12.90 3.83
C THR A 77 -16.68 -12.77 2.46
N GLU A 78 -17.43 -12.40 1.43
CA GLU A 78 -16.90 -12.18 0.07
C GLU A 78 -15.90 -11.02 0.02
N GLU A 79 -16.12 -9.97 0.83
CA GLU A 79 -15.20 -8.83 0.93
C GLU A 79 -13.91 -9.24 1.64
N VAL A 80 -14.00 -10.08 2.68
CA VAL A 80 -12.86 -10.56 3.46
C VAL A 80 -11.98 -11.52 2.63
N THR A 81 -12.59 -12.50 1.96
CA THR A 81 -11.89 -13.47 1.12
C THR A 81 -11.19 -12.79 -0.06
N GLY A 82 -11.84 -11.83 -0.70
CA GLY A 82 -11.24 -11.04 -1.77
C GLY A 82 -9.98 -10.30 -1.32
N LEU A 83 -9.97 -9.77 -0.09
CA LEU A 83 -8.81 -9.05 0.43
C LEU A 83 -7.65 -9.98 0.83
N MET A 84 -7.92 -11.17 1.39
CA MET A 84 -6.86 -12.15 1.69
C MET A 84 -6.18 -12.69 0.43
N GLY A 85 -6.96 -12.94 -0.64
CA GLY A 85 -6.39 -13.31 -1.94
C GLY A 85 -5.43 -12.26 -2.51
N LEU A 86 -5.69 -10.99 -2.20
CA LEU A 86 -4.86 -9.89 -2.66
C LEU A 86 -3.53 -9.77 -1.89
N VAL A 87 -3.52 -10.10 -0.59
CA VAL A 87 -2.27 -10.24 0.19
C VAL A 87 -1.39 -11.33 -0.42
N LEU A 88 -2.00 -12.46 -0.79
CA LEU A 88 -1.28 -13.59 -1.40
C LEU A 88 -0.60 -13.20 -2.72
N VAL A 89 -1.30 -12.44 -3.58
CA VAL A 89 -0.75 -11.95 -4.85
C VAL A 89 0.44 -11.00 -4.63
N ALA A 90 0.37 -10.13 -3.62
CA ALA A 90 1.46 -9.21 -3.31
C ALA A 90 2.71 -9.96 -2.84
N VAL A 91 2.54 -10.96 -1.99
CA VAL A 91 3.63 -11.84 -1.53
C VAL A 91 4.23 -12.62 -2.70
N ALA A 92 3.40 -13.22 -3.56
CA ALA A 92 3.88 -13.97 -4.71
C ALA A 92 4.74 -13.12 -5.66
N LYS A 93 4.28 -11.90 -6.00
CA LYS A 93 5.04 -10.98 -6.86
C LYS A 93 6.37 -10.55 -6.24
N TYR A 94 6.39 -10.34 -4.92
CA TYR A 94 7.62 -10.00 -4.21
C TYR A 94 8.63 -11.16 -4.23
N LEU A 95 8.17 -12.37 -3.97
CA LEU A 95 9.02 -13.57 -3.99
C LEU A 95 9.60 -13.83 -5.37
N THR A 96 8.83 -13.63 -6.46
CA THR A 96 9.37 -13.75 -7.82
C THR A 96 10.49 -12.76 -8.09
N LYS A 97 10.32 -11.49 -7.72
CA LYS A 97 11.36 -10.47 -7.96
C LYS A 97 12.64 -10.74 -7.16
N LEU A 98 12.53 -11.33 -5.97
CA LEU A 98 13.70 -11.74 -5.18
C LEU A 98 14.38 -13.01 -5.72
N ALA A 99 13.63 -13.92 -6.34
CA ALA A 99 14.19 -15.14 -6.95
C ALA A 99 14.97 -14.85 -8.23
N ASP A 100 14.68 -13.73 -8.89
CA ASP A 100 15.34 -13.27 -10.12
C ASP A 100 16.55 -12.34 -9.86
N GLN A 101 16.98 -12.18 -8.60
CA GLN A 101 18.21 -11.46 -8.20
C GLN A 101 19.30 -12.43 -7.74
#